data_AF-A0A814S685-F1
#
_entry.id   AF-A0A814S685-F1
#
_cell.length_a   1.000
_cell.length_b   1.000
_cell.length_c   1.000
_cell.angle_alpha   90.00
_cell.angle_beta   90.00
_cell.angle_gamma   90.00
#
_symmetry.space_group_name_H-M   'P 1'
#
loop_
_entity.id
_entity.type
_entity.pdbx_description
1 polymer ?
#
loop_
_entity_poly.entity_id
_entity_poly.type
_entity_poly.pdbx_seq_one_letter_code
_entity_poly.pdbx_strand_id
1 'polypeptide(L)'
;MSSSIRLSLLPIYSFTPLKMDPFQNNTRLTLLGDAAHLMTPNRGMAANTAFADVLDLANVISIDHNKSSLAEYEEKMFKRGFEAIRDSLASTRTTHIC
;
A
#
# COMPACT_ATOMS: atom_id res chain seq x y z
N MET A 1 -35.08 14.17 7.94
CA MET A 1 -34.37 13.70 6.73
C MET A 1 -33.72 12.37 7.09
N SER A 2 -34.35 11.25 6.72
CA SER A 2 -33.79 9.92 7.00
C SER A 2 -32.81 9.59 5.87
N SER A 3 -31.51 9.61 6.15
CA SER A 3 -30.47 9.19 5.22
C SER A 3 -30.47 7.66 5.15
N SER A 4 -30.92 7.08 4.05
CA SER A 4 -30.79 5.63 3.80
C SER A 4 -29.31 5.24 3.79
N ILE A 5 -28.88 4.43 4.75
CA ILE A 5 -27.58 3.75 4.73
C ILE A 5 -27.68 2.62 3.71
N ARG A 6 -26.93 2.74 2.60
CA ARG A 6 -26.85 1.70 1.58
C ARG A 6 -25.71 0.75 1.94
N LEU A 7 -26.05 -0.44 2.46
CA LEU A 7 -25.08 -1.52 2.67
C LEU A 7 -24.82 -2.22 1.33
N SER A 8 -23.57 -2.20 0.87
CA SER A 8 -23.11 -3.00 -0.27
C SER A 8 -22.12 -4.05 0.23
N LEU A 9 -22.33 -5.31 -0.15
CA LEU A 9 -21.39 -6.38 0.10
C LEU A 9 -20.26 -6.29 -0.94
N LEU A 10 -19.11 -5.78 -0.52
CA LEU A 10 -17.91 -5.75 -1.34
C LEU A 10 -16.99 -6.90 -0.93
N PRO A 11 -16.58 -7.78 -1.86
CA PRO A 11 -15.58 -8.80 -1.56
C PRO A 11 -14.27 -8.14 -1.10
N ILE A 12 -13.69 -8.69 -0.03
CA ILE A 12 -12.41 -8.23 0.51
C ILE A 12 -11.28 -8.98 -0.20
N TYR A 13 -10.38 -8.23 -0.82
CA TYR A 13 -9.18 -8.75 -1.45
C TYR A 13 -7.92 -8.22 -0.74
N SER A 14 -6.83 -8.94 -0.90
CA SER A 14 -5.50 -8.52 -0.50
C SER A 14 -4.50 -8.90 -1.57
N PHE A 15 -3.46 -8.09 -1.71
CA PHE A 15 -2.37 -8.36 -2.62
C PHE A 15 -1.39 -9.38 -2.03
N THR A 16 -0.76 -10.20 -2.89
CA THR A 16 0.36 -11.05 -2.49
C THR A 16 1.66 -10.28 -2.73
N PRO A 17 2.51 -10.08 -1.71
CA PRO A 17 3.79 -9.39 -1.88
C PRO A 17 4.60 -9.92 -3.06
N LEU A 18 5.08 -9.00 -3.91
CA LEU A 18 5.90 -9.35 -5.06
C LEU A 18 7.27 -9.88 -4.61
N LYS A 19 7.82 -10.82 -5.38
CA LYS A 19 9.18 -11.33 -5.16
C LYS A 19 10.27 -10.38 -5.67
N MET A 20 9.92 -9.51 -6.62
CA MET A 20 10.81 -8.52 -7.25
C MET A 20 9.99 -7.28 -7.58
N ASP A 21 10.66 -6.12 -7.62
CA ASP A 21 10.05 -4.87 -8.07
C ASP A 21 9.87 -4.88 -9.60
N PRO A 22 8.64 -4.80 -10.12
CA PRO A 22 8.37 -4.79 -11.56
C PRO A 22 8.87 -3.52 -12.26
N PHE A 23 9.19 -2.45 -11.50
CA PHE A 23 9.67 -1.17 -12.02
C PHE A 23 11.14 -0.90 -11.75
N GLN A 24 11.92 -1.92 -11.31
CA GLN A 24 13.34 -1.79 -10.95
C GLN A 24 14.24 -1.12 -12.02
N ASN A 25 13.77 -1.01 -13.27
CA ASN A 25 14.46 -0.33 -14.37
C ASN A 25 13.76 0.91 -14.94
N ASN A 26 12.63 1.34 -14.38
CA ASN A 26 11.91 2.53 -14.80
C ASN A 26 12.40 3.77 -14.04
N THR A 27 12.46 4.92 -14.70
CA THR A 27 12.92 6.19 -14.10
C THR A 27 11.82 7.24 -14.00
N ARG A 28 10.61 6.93 -14.48
CA ARG A 28 9.51 7.90 -14.63
C ARG A 28 8.15 7.36 -14.17
N LEU A 29 8.09 6.11 -13.70
CA LEU A 29 6.87 5.45 -13.28
C LEU A 29 7.17 4.62 -12.04
N THR A 30 6.30 4.71 -11.04
CA THR A 30 6.32 3.90 -9.83
C THR A 30 4.90 3.67 -9.32
N LEU A 31 4.73 2.79 -8.32
CA LEU A 31 3.44 2.50 -7.68
C LEU A 31 3.31 3.20 -6.33
N LEU A 32 2.07 3.32 -5.83
CA LEU A 32 1.73 3.88 -4.52
C LEU A 32 0.39 3.32 -4.04
N GLY A 33 0.20 3.21 -2.72
CA GLY A 33 -1.09 2.85 -2.13
C GLY A 33 -1.58 1.48 -2.58
N ASP A 34 -2.90 1.34 -2.79
CA ASP A 34 -3.51 0.04 -3.19
C ASP A 34 -2.96 -0.52 -4.50
N ALA A 35 -2.45 0.33 -5.40
CA ALA A 35 -1.79 -0.13 -6.62
C ALA A 35 -0.49 -0.90 -6.33
N ALA A 36 0.18 -0.60 -5.20
CA ALA A 36 1.40 -1.25 -4.76
C ALA A 36 1.17 -2.35 -3.71
N HIS A 37 0.27 -2.11 -2.76
CA HIS A 37 0.16 -2.93 -1.55
C HIS A 37 -1.26 -2.98 -0.96
N LEU A 38 -2.27 -3.23 -1.81
CA LEU A 38 -3.64 -3.50 -1.37
C LEU A 38 -3.68 -4.52 -0.22
N MET A 39 -4.33 -4.16 0.87
CA MET A 39 -4.42 -4.96 2.10
C MET A 39 -5.85 -5.04 2.64
N THR A 40 -6.13 -6.06 3.44
CA THR A 40 -7.42 -6.19 4.14
C THR A 40 -7.65 -5.05 5.15
N PRO A 41 -8.91 -4.67 5.44
CA PRO A 41 -9.20 -3.50 6.27
C PRO A 41 -8.95 -3.70 7.78
N ASN A 42 -8.72 -4.93 8.24
CA ASN A 42 -8.78 -5.31 9.67
C ASN A 42 -7.76 -4.63 10.61
N ARG A 43 -6.77 -3.87 10.10
CA ARG A 43 -5.91 -2.99 10.92
C ARG A 43 -6.10 -1.49 10.66
N GLY A 44 -6.89 -1.10 9.66
CA GLY A 44 -7.10 0.31 9.31
C GLY A 44 -5.85 1.04 8.81
N MET A 45 -4.82 0.33 8.35
CA MET A 45 -3.52 0.92 8.02
C MET A 45 -3.35 1.41 6.58
N ALA A 46 -4.23 1.00 5.65
CA ALA A 46 -4.04 1.24 4.22
C ALA A 46 -3.82 2.73 3.87
N ALA A 47 -4.68 3.63 4.39
CA ALA A 47 -4.56 5.06 4.14
C ALA A 47 -3.28 5.65 4.75
N ASN A 48 -2.91 5.25 5.96
CA ASN A 48 -1.69 5.73 6.61
C ASN A 48 -0.43 5.31 5.85
N THR A 49 -0.41 4.07 5.36
CA THR A 49 0.67 3.56 4.50
C THR A 49 0.75 4.37 3.20
N ALA A 50 -0.38 4.63 2.54
CA ALA A 50 -0.43 5.43 1.32
C ALA A 50 0.02 6.88 1.54
N PHE A 51 -0.35 7.52 2.64
CA PHE A 51 0.13 8.87 2.95
C PHE A 51 1.63 8.92 3.22
N ALA A 52 2.16 7.90 3.88
CA ALA A 52 3.59 7.79 4.09
C ALA A 52 4.34 7.53 2.78
N ASP A 53 3.75 6.79 1.83
CA ASP A 53 4.30 6.66 0.46
C ASP A 53 4.36 8.02 -0.23
N VAL A 54 3.29 8.83 -0.14
CA VAL A 54 3.24 10.17 -0.74
C VAL A 54 4.37 11.05 -0.19
N LEU A 55 4.60 11.00 1.13
CA LEU A 55 5.67 11.77 1.76
C LEU A 55 7.06 11.33 1.28
N ASP A 56 7.32 10.02 1.27
CA ASP A 56 8.59 9.47 0.81
C ASP A 56 8.83 9.81 -0.68
N LEU A 57 7.81 9.64 -1.53
CA LEU A 57 7.87 9.96 -2.95
C LEU A 57 8.10 11.45 -3.19
N ALA A 58 7.36 12.33 -2.50
CA ALA A 58 7.50 13.77 -2.60
C ALA A 58 8.91 14.24 -2.25
N ASN A 59 9.51 13.64 -1.21
CA ASN A 59 10.88 13.97 -0.81
C ASN A 59 11.90 13.61 -1.88
N VAL A 60 11.81 12.40 -2.46
CA VAL A 60 12.80 11.97 -3.48
C VAL A 60 12.66 12.79 -4.76
N ILE A 61 11.43 13.03 -5.25
CA ILE A 61 11.21 13.80 -6.48
C ILE A 61 11.52 15.30 -6.32
N SER A 62 11.48 15.83 -5.10
CA SER A 62 11.84 17.23 -4.85
C SER A 62 13.36 17.48 -4.90
N ILE A 63 14.16 16.42 -4.74
CA ILE A 63 15.63 16.49 -4.77
C ILE A 63 16.15 16.25 -6.20
N ASP A 64 15.71 15.17 -6.85
CA ASP A 64 16.07 14.81 -8.22
C ASP A 64 14.98 13.92 -8.84
N HIS A 65 14.89 13.88 -10.17
CA HIS A 65 13.97 13.03 -10.92
C HIS A 65 14.68 11.83 -11.55
N ASN A 66 15.80 11.40 -10.97
CA ASN A 66 16.65 10.35 -11.52
C ASN A 66 16.23 8.94 -11.02
N LYS A 67 16.76 7.89 -11.66
CA LYS A 67 16.48 6.49 -11.31
C LYS A 67 16.78 6.14 -9.85
N SER A 68 17.91 6.62 -9.34
CA SER A 68 18.39 6.27 -7.99
C SER A 68 17.47 6.80 -6.90
N SER A 69 16.89 7.98 -7.10
CA SER A 69 15.93 8.58 -6.17
C SER A 69 14.63 7.78 -6.05
N LEU A 70 14.10 7.27 -7.17
CA LEU A 70 12.91 6.42 -7.17
C LEU A 70 13.17 5.05 -6.53
N ALA A 71 14.34 4.46 -6.78
CA ALA A 71 14.71 3.18 -6.19
C ALA A 71 14.73 3.22 -4.64
N GLU A 72 15.20 4.33 -4.05
CA GLU A 72 15.17 4.53 -2.60
C GLU A 72 13.74 4.59 -2.07
N TYR A 73 12.85 5.30 -2.76
CA TYR A 73 11.43 5.34 -2.43
C TYR A 73 10.78 3.95 -2.53
N GLU A 74 11.02 3.25 -3.64
CA GLU A 74 10.43 1.93 -3.93
C GLU A 74 10.82 0.90 -2.86
N GLU A 75 12.09 0.89 -2.45
CA GLU A 75 12.56 0.00 -1.37
C GLU A 75 11.80 0.24 -0.06
N LYS A 76 11.65 1.50 0.36
CA LYS A 76 10.92 1.87 1.58
C LYS A 76 9.43 1.52 1.46
N MET A 77 8.81 1.86 0.34
CA MET A 77 7.40 1.63 0.05
C MET A 77 7.06 0.13 0.06
N PHE A 78 7.83 -0.71 -0.64
CA PHE A 78 7.57 -2.16 -0.66
C PHE A 78 7.78 -2.80 0.70
N LYS A 79 8.84 -2.43 1.42
CA LYS A 79 9.12 -2.98 2.76
C LYS A 79 7.94 -2.71 3.71
N ARG A 80 7.52 -1.44 3.80
CA ARG A 80 6.40 -1.01 4.65
C ARG A 80 5.08 -1.65 4.21
N GLY A 81 4.77 -1.58 2.92
CA GLY A 81 3.52 -2.11 2.37
C GLY A 81 3.37 -3.62 2.59
N PHE A 82 4.45 -4.39 2.39
CA PHE A 82 4.40 -5.84 2.58
C PHE A 82 4.25 -6.25 4.04
N GLU A 83 4.83 -5.49 4.97
CA GLU A 83 4.60 -5.66 6.39
C GLU A 83 3.12 -5.39 6.75
N ALA A 84 2.58 -4.27 6.26
CA ALA A 84 1.17 -3.92 6.48
C ALA A 84 0.19 -4.96 5.91
N ILE A 85 0.47 -5.55 4.74
CA ILE A 85 -0.30 -6.66 4.17
C ILE A 85 -0.30 -7.88 5.10
N ARG A 86 0.89 -8.34 5.52
CA ARG A 86 1.03 -9.56 6.35
C ARG A 86 0.28 -9.40 7.66
N ASP A 87 0.45 -8.26 8.30
CA ASP A 87 -0.18 -7.95 9.57
C ASP A 87 -1.70 -7.83 9.46
N SER A 88 -2.18 -7.20 8.39
CA SER A 88 -3.62 -7.06 8.14
C SER A 88 -4.26 -8.42 7.86
N LEU A 89 -3.59 -9.31 7.12
CA LEU A 89 -4.03 -10.69 6.89
C LEU A 89 -4.01 -11.53 8.17
N ALA A 90 -3.02 -11.33 9.04
CA ALA A 90 -2.98 -11.99 10.35
C ALA A 90 -4.17 -11.55 11.21
N SER A 91 -4.43 -10.24 11.27
CA SER A 91 -5.60 -9.69 11.98
C SER A 91 -6.92 -10.20 11.40
N THR A 92 -7.06 -10.23 10.07
CA THR A 92 -8.27 -10.74 9.41
C THR A 92 -8.55 -12.18 9.80
N ARG A 93 -7.52 -13.02 9.90
CA ARG A 93 -7.66 -14.42 10.31
C ARG A 93 -8.06 -14.58 11.78
N THR A 94 -7.62 -13.70 12.68
CA THR A 94 -7.92 -13.81 14.11
C THR A 94 -9.23 -13.14 14.51
N THR A 95 -9.63 -12.03 13.89
CA THR A 95 -10.85 -11.29 14.23
C THR A 95 -12.14 -12.10 14.03
N HIS A 96 -12.10 -13.15 13.21
CA HIS A 96 -13.28 -13.98 12.88
C HIS A 96 -13.25 -15.39 13.48
N ILE A 97 -12.28 -15.70 14.34
CA ILE A 97 -12.23 -16.93 15.13
C ILE A 97 -12.65 -16.54 16.56
N CYS A 98 -13.95 -16.58 16.82
CA CYS A 98 -14.53 -16.62 18.16
C CYS A 98 -15.11 -18.00 18.41
#